data_AF-A0A814L0S2-F1
#
_entry.id   AF-A0A814L0S2-F1
#
_cell.length_a   1.000
_cell.length_b   1.000
_cell.length_c   1.000
_cell.angle_alpha   90.00
_cell.angle_beta   90.00
_cell.angle_gamma   90.00
#
_symmetry.space_group_name_H-M   'P 1'
#
loop_
_entity.id
_entity.type
_entity.pdbx_description
1 polymer ?
#
loop_
_entity_poly.entity_id
_entity_poly.type
_entity_poly.pdbx_seq_one_letter_code
_entity_poly.pdbx_strand_id
1 'polypeptide(L)'
;MQSLLLSSLECFFERTCFDPIQEIINGSVLLTNSTRFPPKTTVAEIINELMIERWYENVRYEEHYQQCAPKQCSYLLTFRNNAVYIITTVIGLFDGLSVALKIIVPTIVRWIRNRMRSQATPTNVTG
;
A
#
# COMPACT_ATOMS: atom_id res chain seq x y z
N MET A 1 -0.86 21.15 3.79
CA MET A 1 -2.02 20.24 3.96
C MET A 1 -2.20 19.79 5.41
N GLN A 2 -1.12 19.57 6.17
CA GLN A 2 -1.17 19.06 7.55
C GLN A 2 -1.90 19.98 8.54
N SER A 3 -1.82 21.30 8.36
CA SER A 3 -2.49 22.27 9.24
C SER A 3 -4.02 22.11 9.25
N LEU A 4 -4.63 21.71 8.14
CA LEU A 4 -6.09 21.51 8.06
C LEU A 4 -6.52 20.24 8.78
N LEU A 5 -5.70 19.19 8.71
CA LEU A 5 -5.97 17.89 9.33
C LEU A 5 -5.96 17.98 10.86
N LEU A 6 -5.13 18.86 11.41
CA LEU A 6 -5.00 19.07 12.86
C LEU A 6 -6.09 20.01 13.44
N SER A 7 -6.78 20.78 12.60
CA SER A 7 -7.86 21.67 13.02
C SER A 7 -9.16 20.90 13.30
N SER A 8 -10.07 21.50 14.05
CA SER A 8 -11.44 21.02 14.30
C SER A 8 -12.48 21.91 13.60
N LEU A 9 -13.72 21.42 13.46
CA LEU A 9 -14.86 22.17 12.91
C LEU A 9 -15.72 22.83 14.01
N GLU A 10 -15.17 23.04 15.20
CA GLU A 10 -15.89 23.56 16.38
C GLU A 10 -16.59 24.90 16.10
N CYS A 11 -15.95 25.76 15.30
CA CYS A 11 -16.46 27.09 14.91
C CYS A 11 -17.83 27.07 14.21
N PHE A 12 -18.20 25.96 13.55
CA PHE A 12 -19.49 25.84 12.86
C PHE A 12 -20.67 25.59 13.80
N PHE A 13 -20.40 25.24 15.05
CA PHE A 13 -21.39 24.96 16.08
C PHE A 13 -21.56 26.13 17.07
N GLU A 14 -20.71 27.15 16.99
CA GLU A 14 -20.71 28.29 17.91
C GLU A 14 -20.98 29.62 17.19
N ARG A 15 -21.95 30.39 17.70
CA ARG A 15 -22.36 31.68 17.10
C ARG A 15 -21.21 32.68 17.03
N THR A 16 -20.48 32.84 18.13
CA THR A 16 -19.41 33.84 18.28
C THR A 16 -18.29 33.66 17.26
N CYS A 17 -18.03 32.42 16.83
CA CYS A 17 -17.02 32.10 15.84
C CYS A 17 -17.56 32.14 14.41
N PHE A 18 -18.84 31.82 14.20
CA PHE A 18 -19.44 31.74 12.88
C PHE A 18 -19.92 33.09 12.32
N ASP A 19 -20.27 34.06 13.17
CA ASP A 19 -20.80 35.37 12.73
C ASP A 19 -19.93 36.08 11.66
N PRO A 20 -18.58 36.09 11.74
CA PRO A 20 -17.72 36.66 10.70
C PRO A 20 -17.76 35.88 9.38
N ILE A 21 -18.04 34.58 9.45
CA ILE A 21 -18.06 33.66 8.31
C ILE A 21 -19.44 33.71 7.63
N GLN A 22 -20.50 33.94 8.41
CA GLN A 22 -21.88 34.03 7.93
C GLN A 22 -22.04 35.09 6.83
N GLU A 23 -21.35 36.23 6.96
CA GLU A 23 -21.37 37.31 5.97
C GLU A 23 -20.83 36.86 4.60
N ILE A 24 -19.96 35.85 4.58
CA ILE A 24 -19.30 35.35 3.36
C ILE A 24 -20.14 34.26 2.68
N ILE A 25 -20.74 33.35 3.46
CA ILE A 25 -21.40 32.14 2.93
C ILE A 25 -22.92 32.16 3.01
N ASN A 26 -23.55 33.21 3.55
CA ASN A 26 -25.00 33.27 3.80
C ASN A 26 -25.54 32.00 4.49
N GLY A 27 -24.71 31.41 5.36
CA GLY A 27 -25.01 30.15 6.05
C GLY A 27 -25.67 30.38 7.41
N SER A 28 -26.20 29.31 7.99
CA SER A 28 -26.67 29.30 9.38
C SER A 28 -25.79 28.40 10.24
N VAL A 29 -25.72 28.70 11.53
CA VAL A 29 -24.98 27.87 12.50
C VAL A 29 -25.63 26.50 12.62
N LEU A 30 -24.82 25.44 12.67
CA LEU A 30 -25.29 24.09 12.95
C LEU A 30 -25.57 23.96 14.46
N LEU A 31 -26.81 24.21 14.89
CA LEU A 31 -27.24 24.01 16.28
C LEU A 31 -27.60 22.54 16.62
N THR A 32 -27.26 21.59 15.76
CA THR A 32 -27.67 20.19 15.93
C THR A 32 -26.76 19.44 16.89
N ASN A 33 -27.30 19.06 18.05
CA ASN A 33 -26.67 18.21 19.08
C ASN A 33 -26.60 16.71 18.75
N SER A 34 -27.00 16.30 17.54
CA SER A 34 -27.18 14.90 17.14
C SER A 34 -26.18 14.52 16.02
N THR A 35 -24.91 14.80 16.24
CA THR A 35 -23.83 14.34 15.36
C THR A 35 -23.06 13.20 16.02
N ARG A 36 -22.57 12.26 15.21
CA ARG A 36 -21.65 11.20 15.64
C ARG A 36 -20.31 11.79 16.04
N PHE A 37 -19.88 12.85 15.35
CA PHE A 37 -18.63 13.55 15.65
C PHE A 37 -18.88 14.75 16.58
N PRO A 38 -18.28 14.77 17.78
CA PRO A 38 -18.26 15.96 18.63
C PRO A 38 -17.60 17.15 17.92
N PRO A 39 -17.97 18.41 18.24
CA PRO A 39 -17.40 19.61 17.61
C PRO A 39 -15.87 19.72 17.72
N LYS A 40 -15.28 19.12 18.76
CA LYS A 40 -13.83 19.12 19.02
C LYS A 40 -13.05 18.06 18.25
N THR A 41 -13.73 17.22 17.47
CA THR A 41 -13.07 16.19 16.66
C THR A 41 -12.20 16.83 15.59
N THR A 42 -11.00 16.31 15.39
CA THR A 42 -10.10 16.82 14.36
C THR A 42 -10.57 16.41 12.97
N VAL A 43 -10.27 17.22 11.96
CA VAL A 43 -10.56 16.88 10.56
C VAL A 43 -9.89 15.56 10.17
N ALA A 44 -8.70 15.28 10.69
CA ALA A 44 -8.01 14.00 10.47
C ALA A 44 -8.83 12.80 10.96
N GLU A 45 -9.37 12.86 12.17
CA GLU A 45 -10.20 11.79 12.74
C GLU A 45 -11.50 11.60 11.95
N ILE A 46 -12.14 12.70 11.54
CA ILE A 46 -13.37 12.65 10.73
C ILE A 46 -13.08 11.98 9.38
N ILE A 47 -11.96 12.30 8.72
CA ILE A 47 -11.55 11.70 7.46
C ILE A 47 -11.17 10.21 7.62
N ASN A 48 -10.47 9.86 8.70
CA ASN A 48 -10.12 8.45 8.99
C ASN A 48 -11.37 7.58 9.17
N GLU A 49 -12.45 8.18 9.67
CA GLU A 49 -13.78 7.57 9.81
C GLU A 49 -14.67 7.75 8.56
N LEU A 50 -14.05 8.06 7.41
CA LEU A 50 -14.69 8.27 6.11
C LEU A 50 -15.78 9.36 6.12
N MET A 51 -15.78 10.23 7.13
CA MET A 51 -16.80 11.24 7.36
C MET A 51 -18.22 10.66 7.48
N ILE A 52 -18.34 9.40 7.91
CA ILE A 52 -19.63 8.69 7.98
C ILE A 52 -20.38 9.08 9.25
N GLU A 53 -21.52 9.74 9.09
CA GLU A 53 -22.33 10.22 10.21
C GLU A 53 -23.23 9.13 10.79
N ARG A 54 -23.83 8.30 9.93
CA ARG A 54 -24.69 7.17 10.30
C ARG A 54 -24.54 6.04 9.30
N TRP A 55 -24.51 4.82 9.81
CA TRP A 55 -24.59 3.61 9.00
C TRP A 55 -26.06 3.26 8.79
N TYR A 56 -26.49 3.19 7.54
CA TYR A 56 -27.85 2.78 7.19
C TYR A 56 -27.77 1.49 6.39
N GLU A 57 -28.29 0.39 6.95
CA GLU A 57 -28.16 -0.95 6.36
C GLU A 57 -28.93 -1.11 5.04
N ASN A 58 -29.91 -0.24 4.77
CA ASN A 58 -30.75 -0.30 3.57
C ASN A 58 -30.34 0.70 2.46
N VAL A 59 -29.15 1.30 2.51
CA VAL A 59 -28.67 2.18 1.41
C VAL A 59 -28.04 1.34 0.30
N ARG A 60 -28.58 1.46 -0.92
CA ARG A 60 -28.00 0.86 -2.12
C ARG A 60 -26.92 1.78 -2.68
N TYR A 61 -25.69 1.59 -2.22
CA TYR A 61 -24.53 2.38 -2.69
C TYR A 61 -24.21 2.15 -4.18
N GLU A 62 -24.66 1.04 -4.77
CA GLU A 62 -24.43 0.68 -6.18
C GLU A 62 -24.87 1.77 -7.17
N GLU A 63 -26.06 2.33 -6.97
CA GLU A 63 -26.62 3.36 -7.86
C GLU A 63 -25.84 4.67 -7.74
N HIS A 64 -25.35 4.98 -6.53
CA HIS A 64 -24.54 6.18 -6.29
C HIS A 64 -23.14 6.05 -6.90
N TYR A 65 -22.50 4.88 -6.76
CA TYR A 65 -21.22 4.60 -7.41
C TYR A 65 -21.33 4.65 -8.93
N GLN A 66 -22.43 4.17 -9.53
CA GLN A 66 -22.63 4.25 -10.97
C GLN A 66 -22.72 5.69 -11.49
N GLN A 67 -23.31 6.60 -10.72
CA GLN A 67 -23.41 8.02 -11.07
C GLN A 67 -22.06 8.74 -10.96
N CYS A 68 -21.25 8.38 -9.97
CA CYS A 68 -19.97 9.03 -9.67
C CYS A 68 -18.74 8.28 -10.18
N ALA A 69 -18.93 7.16 -10.89
CA ALA A 69 -17.82 6.35 -11.39
C ALA A 69 -16.97 7.16 -12.38
N PRO A 70 -15.64 7.25 -12.17
CA PRO A 70 -14.76 7.89 -13.13
C PRO A 70 -14.82 7.11 -14.46
N LYS A 71 -15.07 7.82 -15.57
CA LYS A 71 -15.12 7.22 -16.91
C LYS A 71 -13.80 6.57 -17.31
N GLN A 72 -12.69 7.08 -16.77
CA GLN A 72 -11.35 6.59 -17.00
C GLN A 72 -10.53 6.75 -15.72
N CYS A 73 -9.83 5.69 -15.32
CA CYS A 73 -8.88 5.74 -14.22
C CYS A 73 -7.48 5.97 -14.79
N SER A 74 -6.86 7.10 -14.46
CA SER A 74 -5.44 7.33 -14.68
C SER A 74 -4.70 7.06 -13.37
N TYR A 75 -3.78 6.11 -13.39
CA TYR A 75 -2.91 5.83 -12.26
C TYR A 75 -1.48 6.29 -12.59
N LEU A 76 -0.86 6.97 -11.64
CA LEU A 76 0.55 7.35 -11.74
C LEU A 76 1.38 6.15 -11.30
N LEU A 77 2.11 5.56 -12.26
CA LEU A 77 3.16 4.58 -11.96
C LEU A 77 4.35 5.32 -11.32
N THR A 78 4.33 5.48 -10.00
CA THR A 78 5.44 6.06 -9.25
C THR A 78 6.53 5.00 -9.06
N PHE A 79 7.51 4.97 -9.97
CA PHE A 79 8.69 4.11 -9.87
C PHE A 79 9.70 4.69 -8.87
N ARG A 80 9.43 4.55 -7.56
CA ARG A 80 10.41 4.92 -6.53
C ARG A 80 11.51 3.83 -6.51
N ASN A 81 12.75 4.22 -6.83
CA ASN A 81 13.96 3.37 -6.83
C ASN A 81 14.10 2.29 -7.92
N ASN A 82 13.30 2.34 -9.00
CA ASN A 82 13.33 1.27 -10.02
C ASN A 82 14.66 1.22 -10.80
N ALA A 83 15.34 2.35 -11.01
CA ALA A 83 16.62 2.37 -11.74
C ALA A 83 17.73 1.55 -11.06
N VAL A 84 17.89 1.71 -9.74
CA VAL A 84 18.88 0.94 -8.96
C VAL A 84 18.50 -0.54 -8.93
N TYR A 85 17.21 -0.86 -8.78
CA TYR A 85 16.71 -2.23 -8.82
C TYR A 85 16.98 -2.91 -10.17
N ILE A 86 16.74 -2.20 -11.28
CA ILE A 86 17.03 -2.72 -12.63
C ILE A 86 18.54 -2.97 -12.80
N ILE A 87 19.38 -2.01 -12.43
CA ILE A 87 20.85 -2.13 -12.59
C ILE A 87 21.41 -3.28 -11.75
N THR A 88 21.02 -3.36 -10.47
CA THR A 88 21.47 -4.44 -9.57
C THR A 88 20.99 -5.82 -10.04
N THR A 89 19.78 -5.91 -10.60
CA THR A 89 19.27 -7.16 -11.19
C THR A 89 20.08 -7.57 -12.41
N VAL A 90 20.41 -6.63 -13.30
CA VAL A 90 21.22 -6.90 -14.50
C VAL A 90 22.65 -7.34 -14.12
N ILE A 91 23.30 -6.62 -13.20
CA ILE A 91 24.63 -6.97 -12.69
C ILE A 91 24.59 -8.36 -12.01
N GLY A 92 23.57 -8.60 -11.17
CA GLY A 92 23.38 -9.89 -10.50
C GLY A 92 23.10 -11.05 -11.46
N LEU A 93 22.45 -10.80 -12.59
CA LEU A 93 22.26 -11.81 -13.63
C LEU A 93 23.57 -12.12 -14.37
N PHE A 94 24.34 -11.10 -14.76
CA PHE A 94 25.60 -11.30 -15.47
C PHE A 94 26.69 -11.95 -14.60
N ASP A 95 26.90 -11.45 -13.39
CA ASP A 95 27.90 -11.99 -12.46
C ASP A 95 27.39 -13.25 -11.75
N GLY A 96 26.12 -13.27 -11.34
CA GLY A 96 25.55 -14.39 -10.59
C GLY A 96 25.44 -15.66 -11.42
N LEU A 97 25.06 -15.58 -12.70
CA LEU A 97 25.01 -16.75 -13.57
C LEU A 97 26.41 -17.33 -13.81
N SER A 98 27.40 -16.47 -14.06
CA SER A 98 28.78 -16.87 -14.30
C SER A 98 29.43 -17.51 -13.06
N VAL A 99 29.19 -16.95 -11.87
CA VAL A 99 29.69 -17.49 -10.60
C VAL A 99 28.96 -18.78 -10.22
N ALA A 100 27.64 -18.83 -10.38
CA ALA A 100 26.85 -20.02 -10.10
C ALA A 100 27.31 -21.21 -10.95
N LEU A 101 27.55 -20.99 -12.25
CA LEU A 101 28.03 -22.05 -13.15
C LEU A 101 29.40 -22.58 -12.73
N LYS A 102 30.33 -21.68 -12.36
CA LYS A 102 31.68 -22.05 -11.86
C LYS A 102 31.64 -22.88 -10.56
N ILE A 103 30.60 -22.73 -9.73
CA ILE A 103 30.43 -23.50 -8.49
C ILE A 103 29.67 -24.82 -8.73
N ILE A 104 28.63 -24.77 -9.55
CA ILE A 104 27.77 -25.93 -9.85
C ILE A 104 28.55 -26.99 -10.62
N VAL A 105 29.32 -26.61 -11.65
CA VAL A 105 30.07 -27.54 -12.50
C VAL A 105 31.02 -28.46 -11.71
N PRO A 106 31.97 -27.97 -10.90
CA PRO A 106 32.88 -28.85 -10.15
C PRO A 106 32.14 -29.67 -9.09
N THR A 107 31.04 -29.16 -8.54
CA THR A 107 30.22 -29.88 -7.55
C THR A 107 29.54 -31.09 -8.19
N ILE A 108 28.91 -30.91 -9.35
CA ILE A 108 28.27 -31.99 -10.12
C ILE A 108 29.33 -33.01 -10.58
N VAL A 109 30.44 -32.55 -11.15
CA VAL A 109 31.52 -33.45 -11.62
C VAL A 109 32.08 -34.28 -10.47
N ARG A 110 32.32 -33.67 -9.30
CA ARG A 110 32.81 -34.38 -8.12
C ARG A 110 31.78 -35.38 -7.59
N TRP A 111 30.49 -35.02 -7.61
CA TRP A 111 29.41 -35.91 -7.21
C TRP A 111 29.28 -37.12 -8.13
N ILE A 112 29.29 -36.92 -9.45
CA ILE A 112 29.27 -38.00 -10.45
C ILE A 112 30.49 -38.90 -10.29
N ARG A 113 31.70 -38.33 -10.18
CA ARG A 113 32.94 -39.10 -10.01
C ARG A 113 32.91 -39.94 -8.72
N ASN A 114 32.38 -39.40 -7.63
CA ASN A 114 32.26 -40.13 -6.37
C ASN A 114 31.24 -41.27 -6.48
N ARG A 115 30.10 -41.05 -7.16
CA ARG A 115 29.09 -42.09 -7.45
C ARG A 115 29.65 -43.23 -8.31
N MET A 116 30.43 -42.90 -9.35
CA MET A 116 31.07 -43.89 -10.20
C MET A 116 32.16 -44.68 -9.46
N ARG A 117 32.97 -44.01 -8.62
CA ARG A 117 33.96 -44.70 -7.77
C ARG A 117 33.32 -45.65 -6.77
N SER A 118 32.15 -45.32 -6.20
CA SER A 118 31.42 -46.24 -5.33
C SER A 118 30.84 -47.47 -6.04
N GLN A 119 30.71 -47.46 -7.37
CA GLN A 119 30.27 -48.63 -8.15
C GLN A 119 31.44 -49.47 -8.70
N ALA A 120 32.66 -48.94 -8.74
CA ALA A 120 33.84 -49.61 -9.29
C ALA A 120 34.68 -50.36 -8.22
N THR A 121 34.04 -51.03 -7.26
CA THR A 121 34.74 -51.99 -6.39
C THR A 121 34.59 -53.39 -7.01
N PRO A 122 35.62 -53.94 -7.68
CA PRO A 122 35.56 -55.31 -8.20
C PRO A 122 35.67 -56.32 -7.06
N THR A 123 34.86 -57.37 -7.18
CA THR A 123 34.84 -58.61 -6.42
C THR A 123 36.23 -59.20 -6.16
N ASN A 124 36.54 -59.51 -4.90
CA ASN A 124 37.62 -60.41 -4.52
C ASN A 124 37.41 -61.78 -5.20
N VAL A 125 38.35 -62.16 -6.07
CA VAL A 125 38.60 -63.56 -6.45
C VAL A 125 39.98 -63.92 -5.90
N THR A 126 39.99 -64.55 -4.73
CA THR A 126 41.13 -65.31 -4.19
C THR A 126 41.13 -66.69 -4.85
N GLY A 127 42.31 -67.10 -5.31
CA GLY A 127 42.57 -68.41 -5.93
C GLY A 127 42.56 -69.58 -4.97
#